data_AF-A0A7J6JA14-F1
#
_entry.id   AF-A0A7J6JA14-F1
#
_cell.length_a   1.000
_cell.length_b   1.000
_cell.length_c   1.000
_cell.angle_alpha   90.00
_cell.angle_beta   90.00
_cell.angle_gamma   90.00
#
_symmetry.space_group_name_H-M   'P 1'
#
loop_
_entity.id
_entity.type
_entity.pdbx_description
1 polymer ?
#
loop_
_entity_poly.entity_id
_entity_poly.type
_entity_poly.pdbx_seq_one_letter_code
_entity_poly.pdbx_strand_id
1 'polypeptide(L)'
;MLLFLALPIICLYLYYKLHYRRFRKYANFPQLKSSLIWGHLQTLRKVHKDRDRIDGDIDPVFGDLMEQAGNPPVLFIDFWPLNEPMLLIRNHDVAEQVSKQSQLWPYSLPKSPSFKEYLPLVGDHSLIWESGHH
;
A
#
# COMPACT_ATOMS: atom_id res chain seq x y z
N MET A 1 -24.39 28.51 18.72
CA MET A 1 -23.55 27.97 19.82
C MET A 1 -23.18 26.51 19.64
N LEU A 2 -24.10 25.59 19.28
CA LEU A 2 -23.78 24.16 19.07
C LEU A 2 -22.72 23.89 17.98
N LEU A 3 -22.70 24.70 16.93
CA LEU A 3 -21.77 24.55 15.79
C LEU A 3 -20.29 24.74 16.19
N PHE A 4 -20.01 25.62 17.16
CA PHE A 4 -18.67 25.84 17.69
C PHE A 4 -18.18 24.71 18.60
N LEU A 5 -19.10 23.96 19.22
CA LEU A 5 -18.76 22.79 20.04
C LEU A 5 -18.61 21.51 19.20
N ALA A 6 -19.36 21.41 18.10
CA ALA A 6 -19.26 20.28 17.18
C ALA A 6 -17.92 20.24 16.43
N LEU A 7 -17.38 21.39 16.04
CA LEU A 7 -16.12 21.49 15.28
C LEU A 7 -14.91 20.84 15.98
N PRO A 8 -14.58 21.12 17.25
CA PRO A 8 -13.46 20.47 17.93
C PRO A 8 -13.68 18.97 18.11
N ILE A 9 -14.91 18.52 18.35
CA ILE A 9 -15.24 17.09 18.47
C ILE A 9 -15.01 16.37 17.14
N ILE A 10 -15.46 16.96 16.03
CA ILE A 10 -15.25 16.42 14.68
C ILE A 10 -13.75 16.39 14.37
N CYS A 11 -13.00 17.47 14.65
CA CYS A 11 -11.55 17.48 14.44
C CYS A 11 -10.83 16.41 15.26
N LEU A 12 -11.21 16.22 16.53
CA LEU A 12 -10.64 15.19 17.40
C LEU A 12 -10.96 13.79 16.86
N TYR A 13 -12.20 13.55 16.45
CA TYR A 13 -12.63 12.28 15.86
C TYR A 13 -11.86 11.96 14.57
N LEU A 14 -11.76 12.94 13.66
CA LEU A 14 -11.01 12.78 12.41
C LEU A 14 -9.52 12.56 12.66
N TYR A 15 -8.93 13.30 13.60
CA TYR A 15 -7.54 13.10 14.01
C TYR A 15 -7.33 11.69 14.57
N TYR A 16 -8.19 11.24 15.48
CA TYR A 16 -8.07 9.90 16.07
C TYR A 16 -8.22 8.80 15.02
N LYS A 17 -9.20 8.96 14.09
CA LYS A 17 -9.41 8.02 12.99
C LYS A 17 -8.21 7.97 12.05
N LEU A 18 -7.65 9.13 11.70
CA LEU A 18 -6.46 9.23 10.86
C LEU A 18 -5.23 8.61 11.54
N HIS A 19 -5.02 8.95 12.82
CA HIS A 19 -3.92 8.42 13.62
C HIS A 19 -4.01 6.90 13.78
N TYR A 20 -5.21 6.37 14.06
CA TYR A 20 -5.44 4.93 14.16
C TYR A 20 -5.13 4.22 12.85
N ARG A 21 -5.66 4.73 11.72
CA ARG A 21 -5.38 4.18 10.39
C ARG A 21 -3.88 4.15 10.11
N ARG A 22 -3.18 5.25 10.42
CA ARG A 22 -1.78 5.44 10.03
C ARG A 22 -0.80 4.64 10.89
N PHE A 23 -1.02 4.62 12.20
CA PHE A 23 0.00 4.14 13.14
C PHE A 23 -0.43 2.90 13.93
N ARG A 24 -1.71 2.52 13.92
CA ARG A 24 -2.20 1.36 14.70
C ARG A 24 -2.67 0.20 13.84
N LYS A 25 -3.44 0.46 12.78
CA LYS A 25 -4.11 -0.59 11.97
C LYS A 25 -3.14 -1.66 11.45
N TYR A 26 -1.96 -1.24 10.98
CA TYR A 26 -0.95 -2.13 10.37
C TYR A 26 0.40 -2.08 11.11
N ALA A 27 0.39 -1.72 12.39
CA ALA A 27 1.61 -1.58 13.19
C ALA A 27 2.44 -2.89 13.32
N ASN A 28 1.77 -4.03 13.14
CA ASN A 28 2.39 -5.36 13.23
C ASN A 28 3.24 -5.72 12.01
N PHE A 29 3.07 -5.03 10.89
CA PHE A 29 3.90 -5.26 9.70
C PHE A 29 5.19 -4.44 9.80
N PRO A 30 6.32 -4.97 9.30
CA PRO A 30 7.51 -4.17 9.06
C PRO A 30 7.14 -2.98 8.17
N GLN A 31 7.51 -1.78 8.60
CA GLN A 31 7.22 -0.55 7.88
C GLN A 31 8.24 0.53 8.26
N LEU A 32 8.52 1.41 7.31
CA LEU A 32 9.33 2.60 7.59
C LEU A 32 8.50 3.66 8.32
N LYS A 33 9.18 4.73 8.77
CA LYS A 33 8.50 5.87 9.38
C LYS A 33 7.47 6.45 8.40
N SER A 34 6.22 6.45 8.84
CA SER A 34 5.09 7.00 8.09
C SER A 34 4.76 8.42 8.59
N SER A 35 4.26 9.28 7.71
CA SER A 35 3.79 10.62 8.05
C SER A 35 2.28 10.63 8.30
N LEU A 36 1.79 11.55 9.14
CA LEU A 36 0.36 11.59 9.52
C LEU A 36 -0.54 11.81 8.29
N ILE A 37 -0.18 12.75 7.42
CA ILE A 37 -1.02 13.17 6.27
C ILE A 37 -0.70 12.37 5.00
N TRP A 38 0.58 12.12 4.73
CA TRP A 38 1.04 11.58 3.44
C TRP A 38 1.46 10.12 3.49
N GLY A 39 1.35 9.46 4.65
CA GLY A 39 1.78 8.08 4.78
C GLY A 39 3.26 7.93 4.46
N HIS A 40 3.59 6.91 3.68
CA HIS A 40 4.94 6.62 3.21
C HIS A 40 5.33 7.41 1.96
N LEU A 41 4.43 8.20 1.36
CA LEU A 41 4.74 9.02 0.17
C LEU A 41 5.88 10.01 0.41
N GLN A 42 6.00 10.55 1.62
CA GLN A 42 7.13 11.42 1.98
C GLN A 42 8.46 10.66 1.98
N THR A 43 8.45 9.45 2.51
CA THR A 43 9.63 8.57 2.55
C THR A 43 10.02 8.13 1.15
N LEU A 44 9.04 7.71 0.33
CA LEU A 44 9.22 7.39 -1.09
C LEU A 44 9.83 8.56 -1.86
N ARG A 45 9.26 9.77 -1.72
CA ARG A 45 9.79 10.97 -2.38
C ARG A 45 11.23 11.26 -1.96
N LYS A 46 11.55 11.09 -0.68
CA LYS A 46 12.90 11.31 -0.18
C LYS A 46 13.89 10.32 -0.83
N VAL A 47 13.58 9.02 -0.76
CA VAL A 47 14.45 7.97 -1.33
C VAL A 47 14.59 8.13 -2.84
N HIS A 48 13.50 8.42 -3.55
CA HIS A 48 13.54 8.67 -4.98
C HIS A 48 14.42 9.89 -5.33
N LYS A 49 14.31 10.99 -4.56
CA LYS A 49 15.15 12.18 -4.77
C LYS A 49 16.63 11.90 -4.48
N ASP A 50 16.93 11.11 -3.46
CA ASP A 50 18.31 10.79 -3.06
C ASP A 50 19.05 9.96 -4.12
N ARG A 51 18.31 9.25 -5.02
CA ARG A 51 18.91 8.50 -6.13
C ARG A 51 19.44 9.36 -7.28
N ASP A 52 19.08 10.66 -7.35
CA ASP A 52 19.44 11.58 -8.44
C ASP A 52 19.25 10.99 -9.86
N ARG A 53 18.26 10.11 -10.01
CA ARG A 53 17.94 9.50 -11.30
C ARG A 53 16.79 10.24 -11.97
N ILE A 54 16.94 10.42 -13.27
CA ILE A 54 15.93 11.05 -14.14
C ILE A 54 14.86 10.02 -14.55
N ASP A 55 15.15 8.72 -14.44
CA ASP A 55 14.18 7.67 -14.74
C ASP A 55 13.12 7.56 -13.64
N GLY A 56 11.84 7.61 -14.04
CA GLY A 56 10.69 7.46 -13.14
C GLY A 56 10.46 6.02 -12.67
N ASP A 57 11.51 5.19 -12.65
CA ASP A 57 11.43 3.80 -12.25
C ASP A 57 11.33 3.69 -10.72
N ILE A 58 10.31 2.98 -10.27
CA ILE A 58 9.98 2.83 -8.85
C ILE A 58 10.58 1.55 -8.25
N ASP A 59 10.92 0.57 -9.06
CA ASP A 59 11.44 -0.72 -8.57
C ASP A 59 12.74 -0.56 -7.78
N PRO A 60 13.72 0.25 -8.23
CA PRO A 60 14.94 0.47 -7.46
C PRO A 60 14.68 1.24 -6.16
N VAL A 61 13.67 2.14 -6.15
CA VAL A 61 13.24 2.85 -4.94
C VAL A 61 12.67 1.88 -3.91
N PHE A 62 11.88 0.89 -4.34
CA PHE A 62 11.41 -0.17 -3.45
C PHE A 62 12.55 -1.04 -2.90
N GLY A 63 13.57 -1.30 -3.71
CA GLY A 63 14.80 -1.95 -3.26
C GLY A 63 15.44 -1.23 -2.08
N ASP A 64 15.67 0.08 -2.20
CA ASP A 64 16.27 0.90 -1.15
C ASP A 64 15.40 0.97 0.11
N LEU A 65 14.07 1.04 -0.06
CA LEU A 65 13.16 1.03 1.08
C LEU A 65 13.24 -0.29 1.86
N MET A 66 13.42 -1.42 1.18
CA MET A 66 13.64 -2.70 1.86
C MET A 66 14.95 -2.70 2.63
N GLU A 67 16.03 -2.23 2.01
CA GLU A 67 17.35 -2.17 2.63
C GLU A 67 17.33 -1.27 3.88
N GLN A 68 16.71 -0.09 3.79
CA GLN A 68 16.52 0.81 4.93
C GLN A 68 15.68 0.19 6.06
N ALA A 69 14.76 -0.71 5.73
CA ALA A 69 13.95 -1.42 6.71
C ALA A 69 14.64 -2.67 7.30
N GLY A 70 15.88 -2.97 6.89
CA GLY A 70 16.63 -4.13 7.36
C GLY A 70 16.29 -5.43 6.61
N ASN A 71 15.80 -5.32 5.37
CA ASN A 71 15.47 -6.44 4.49
C ASN A 71 14.47 -7.45 5.09
N PRO A 72 13.31 -7.01 5.59
CA PRO A 72 12.28 -7.93 6.08
C PRO A 72 11.70 -8.77 4.92
N PRO A 73 11.09 -9.94 5.21
CA PRO A 73 10.42 -10.76 4.19
C PRO A 73 9.31 -10.01 3.43
N VAL A 74 8.65 -9.08 4.14
CA VAL A 74 7.62 -8.19 3.60
C VAL A 74 7.79 -6.78 4.17
N LEU A 75 7.39 -5.76 3.42
CA LEU A 75 7.28 -4.39 3.92
C LEU A 75 5.94 -3.78 3.54
N PHE A 76 5.27 -3.19 4.53
CA PHE A 76 4.05 -2.43 4.32
C PHE A 76 4.37 -0.98 3.91
N ILE A 77 3.70 -0.52 2.85
CA ILE A 77 3.85 0.82 2.29
C ILE A 77 2.46 1.45 2.15
N ASP A 78 2.21 2.55 2.86
CA ASP A 78 0.96 3.30 2.80
C ASP A 78 1.03 4.43 1.78
N PHE A 79 0.33 4.27 0.65
CA PHE A 79 0.19 5.29 -0.40
C PHE A 79 -0.99 6.23 -0.20
N TRP A 80 -1.80 6.07 0.86
CA TRP A 80 -2.94 6.95 1.08
C TRP A 80 -2.44 8.38 1.40
N PRO A 81 -3.00 9.42 0.75
CA PRO A 81 -4.31 9.44 0.08
C PRO A 81 -4.33 9.15 -1.42
N LEU A 82 -3.19 8.88 -2.07
CA LEU A 82 -3.12 8.76 -3.53
C LEU A 82 -3.56 7.38 -4.03
N ASN A 83 -3.12 6.32 -3.37
CA ASN A 83 -3.43 4.93 -3.75
C ASN A 83 -3.69 4.06 -2.52
N GLU A 84 -4.20 2.85 -2.77
CA GLU A 84 -4.34 1.83 -1.74
C GLU A 84 -2.97 1.42 -1.18
N PRO A 85 -2.91 1.01 0.09
CA PRO A 85 -1.66 0.52 0.67
C PRO A 85 -1.20 -0.76 -0.02
N MET A 86 0.11 -0.94 -0.07
CA MET A 86 0.76 -2.06 -0.73
C MET A 86 1.60 -2.84 0.27
N LEU A 87 1.65 -4.16 0.09
CA LEU A 87 2.59 -5.03 0.78
C LEU A 87 3.64 -5.46 -0.24
N LEU A 88 4.87 -4.96 -0.11
CA LEU A 88 5.98 -5.44 -0.91
C LEU A 88 6.47 -6.77 -0.34
N ILE A 89 6.54 -7.80 -1.18
CA ILE A 89 7.00 -9.14 -0.81
C ILE A 89 8.32 -9.40 -1.50
N ARG A 90 9.37 -9.68 -0.72
CA ARG A 90 10.72 -9.96 -1.25
C ARG A 90 11.31 -11.26 -0.70
N ASN A 91 10.44 -12.17 -0.28
CA ASN A 91 10.80 -13.51 0.16
C ASN A 91 10.00 -14.54 -0.65
N HIS A 92 10.72 -15.57 -1.12
CA HIS A 92 10.15 -16.61 -1.97
C HIS A 92 9.04 -17.40 -1.27
N ASP A 93 9.26 -17.82 -0.03
CA ASP A 93 8.30 -18.65 0.71
C ASP A 93 7.00 -17.91 0.97
N VAL A 94 7.09 -16.62 1.29
CA VAL A 94 5.92 -15.75 1.43
C VAL A 94 5.21 -15.61 0.08
N ALA A 95 5.95 -15.33 -1.00
CA ALA A 95 5.36 -15.20 -2.34
C ALA A 95 4.63 -16.48 -2.79
N GLU A 96 5.22 -17.64 -2.51
CA GLU A 96 4.60 -18.95 -2.76
C GLU A 96 3.34 -19.15 -1.91
N GLN A 97 3.36 -18.73 -0.65
CA GLN A 97 2.18 -18.83 0.23
C GLN A 97 1.00 -18.01 -0.29
N VAL A 98 1.24 -16.81 -0.84
CA VAL A 98 0.14 -15.94 -1.32
C VAL A 98 -0.31 -16.27 -2.74
N SER A 99 0.50 -16.97 -3.54
CA SER A 99 0.11 -17.43 -4.87
C SER A 99 -0.68 -18.73 -4.83
N LYS A 100 -0.51 -19.54 -3.77
CA LYS A 100 -1.25 -20.78 -3.57
C LYS A 100 -2.73 -20.54 -3.26
N GLN A 101 -3.52 -21.54 -3.63
CA GLN A 101 -4.93 -21.62 -3.27
C GLN A 101 -5.07 -21.68 -1.75
N SER A 102 -6.10 -21.01 -1.24
CA SER A 102 -6.43 -20.99 0.18
C SER A 102 -7.93 -21.22 0.38
N GLN A 103 -8.35 -21.48 1.61
CA GLN A 103 -9.79 -21.60 1.93
C GLN A 103 -10.57 -20.32 1.60
N LEU A 104 -9.92 -19.15 1.69
CA LEU A 104 -10.51 -17.85 1.35
C LEU A 104 -10.52 -17.58 -0.15
N TRP A 105 -9.51 -18.09 -0.87
CA TRP A 105 -9.30 -17.84 -2.29
C TRP A 105 -8.92 -19.14 -3.00
N PRO A 106 -9.91 -19.87 -3.57
CA PRO A 106 -9.70 -21.18 -4.17
C PRO A 106 -8.80 -21.19 -5.40
N TYR A 107 -8.60 -20.05 -6.08
CA TYR A 107 -7.78 -19.96 -7.28
C TYR A 107 -6.50 -19.16 -7.05
N SER A 108 -6.63 -17.90 -6.62
CA SER A 108 -5.53 -17.02 -6.24
C SER A 108 -6.09 -15.79 -5.51
N LEU A 109 -5.22 -14.98 -4.91
CA LEU A 109 -5.61 -13.64 -4.48
C LEU A 109 -6.29 -12.84 -5.61
N PRO A 110 -7.29 -12.00 -5.30
CA PRO A 110 -7.90 -11.11 -6.27
C PRO A 110 -6.87 -10.08 -6.76
N LYS A 111 -7.02 -9.66 -8.02
CA LYS A 111 -6.21 -8.58 -8.59
C LYS A 111 -6.45 -7.28 -7.82
N SER A 112 -5.43 -6.41 -7.80
CA SER A 112 -5.52 -5.11 -7.15
C SER A 112 -6.70 -4.30 -7.71
N PRO A 113 -7.48 -3.59 -6.88
CA PRO A 113 -8.51 -2.67 -7.37
C PRO A 113 -7.99 -1.63 -8.36
N SER A 114 -6.73 -1.20 -8.21
CA SER A 114 -6.06 -0.28 -9.14
C SER A 114 -5.90 -0.87 -10.55
N PHE A 115 -5.98 -2.20 -10.71
CA PHE A 115 -5.90 -2.83 -12.03
C PHE A 115 -7.07 -2.45 -12.94
N LYS A 116 -8.21 -2.02 -12.37
CA LYS A 116 -9.39 -1.58 -13.13
C LYS A 116 -9.10 -0.40 -14.06
N GLU A 117 -8.13 0.43 -13.70
CA GLU A 117 -7.71 1.57 -14.53
C GLU A 117 -7.11 1.13 -15.87
N TYR A 118 -6.59 -0.11 -15.94
CA TYR A 118 -5.99 -0.67 -17.15
C TYR A 118 -6.97 -1.48 -18.01
N LEU A 119 -8.23 -1.66 -17.56
CA LEU A 119 -9.25 -2.38 -18.35
C LEU A 119 -9.41 -1.87 -19.79
N PRO A 120 -9.39 -0.55 -20.07
CA PRO A 120 -9.46 -0.06 -21.45
C PRO A 120 -8.28 -0.50 -22.34
N LEU A 121 -7.15 -0.88 -21.75
CA LEU A 121 -5.96 -1.32 -22.48
C LEU A 121 -5.92 -2.83 -22.68
N VAL A 122 -6.37 -3.59 -21.67
CA VAL A 122 -6.26 -5.05 -21.66
C VAL A 122 -7.54 -5.71 -22.19
N GLY A 123 -8.69 -5.06 -22.04
CA GLY A 123 -10.01 -5.55 -22.39
C GLY A 123 -10.68 -6.33 -21.26
N ASP A 124 -12.01 -6.20 -21.18
CA ASP A 124 -12.85 -6.72 -20.08
C ASP A 124 -12.89 -8.25 -20.00
N HIS A 125 -12.51 -8.95 -21.05
CA HIS A 125 -12.46 -10.42 -21.12
C HIS A 125 -11.04 -10.96 -21.30
N SER A 126 -10.04 -10.15 -20.96
CA SER A 126 -8.65 -10.60 -21.04
C SER A 126 -8.36 -11.65 -19.98
N LEU A 127 -7.55 -12.63 -20.36
CA LEU A 127 -7.05 -13.67 -19.44
C LEU A 127 -6.25 -13.09 -18.26
N ILE A 128 -5.73 -11.87 -18.42
CA ILE A 128 -4.98 -11.14 -17.38
C ILE A 128 -5.92 -10.56 -16.32
N TRP A 129 -7.12 -10.12 -16.72
CA TRP A 129 -8.16 -9.60 -15.82
C TRP A 129 -9.03 -10.69 -15.22
N GLU A 130 -9.44 -11.66 -16.03
CA GLU A 130 -10.31 -12.75 -15.61
C GLU A 130 -9.68 -13.51 -14.43
N SER A 131 -10.42 -13.62 -13.34
CA SER A 131 -9.92 -14.14 -12.07
C SER A 131 -10.46 -15.52 -11.71
N GLY A 132 -11.19 -16.18 -12.62
CA GLY A 132 -11.76 -17.51 -12.42
C GLY A 132 -12.83 -17.58 -11.32
N HIS A 133 -13.23 -16.44 -10.77
CA HIS A 133 -14.32 -16.31 -9.80
C HIS A 133 -15.60 -15.92 -10.56
N HIS A 134 -16.32 -16.92 -11.08
CA HIS A 134 -17.69 -16.76 -11.56
C HIS A 134 -18.67 -17.40 -10.58
#